data_AF-A0A2E4ADP6-F1
#
_entry.id   AF-A0A2E4ADP6-F1
#
_cell.length_a   1.000
_cell.length_b   1.000
_cell.length_c   1.000
_cell.angle_alpha   90.00
_cell.angle_beta   90.00
_cell.angle_gamma   90.00
#
_symmetry.space_group_name_H-M   'P 1'
#
loop_
_entity.id
_entity.type
_entity.pdbx_description
1 polymer ?
#
loop_
_entity_poly.entity_id
_entity_poly.type
_entity_poly.pdbx_seq_one_letter_code
_entity_poly.pdbx_strand_id
1 'polypeptide(L)'
;MAGDAYQVIEKFWKNQDSGDYTTTEHLFAEDALFVDPIYGIFQGREEIGAFLLKMNQAVKSINGTFRLEKLSGNETTAWAQWSFTSDHGYREGVGVYEVMNGKITYYRDYMNESSDK
;
A
#
# COMPACT_ATOMS: atom_id res chain seq x y z
N MET A 1 3.61 5.49 22.41
CA MET A 1 2.73 6.30 21.54
C MET A 1 2.99 5.86 20.11
N ALA A 2 1.97 5.78 19.26
CA ALA A 2 2.16 5.51 17.84
C ALA A 2 2.98 6.64 17.21
N GLY A 3 4.10 6.31 16.58
CA GLY A 3 4.95 7.30 15.90
C GLY A 3 4.37 7.77 14.56
N ASP A 4 4.99 8.78 13.95
CA ASP A 4 4.55 9.41 12.70
C ASP A 4 4.31 8.39 11.58
N ALA A 5 5.24 7.43 11.39
CA ALA A 5 5.08 6.37 10.40
C ALA A 5 3.81 5.52 10.61
N TYR A 6 3.48 5.14 11.85
CA TYR A 6 2.23 4.42 12.12
C TYR A 6 1.02 5.25 11.68
N GLN A 7 0.98 6.54 12.02
CA GLN A 7 -0.17 7.40 11.74
C GLN A 7 -0.35 7.65 10.23
N VAL A 8 0.74 7.87 9.51
CA VAL A 8 0.73 8.06 8.05
C VAL A 8 0.25 6.79 7.35
N ILE A 9 0.76 5.62 7.75
CA ILE A 9 0.36 4.35 7.14
C ILE A 9 -1.07 3.95 7.52
N GLU A 10 -1.53 4.23 8.74
CA GLU A 10 -2.93 4.03 9.11
C GLU A 10 -3.86 4.89 8.23
N LYS A 11 -3.48 6.14 7.95
CA LYS A 11 -4.24 7.02 7.05
C LYS A 11 -4.22 6.51 5.61
N PHE A 12 -3.07 6.03 5.13
CA PHE A 12 -2.94 5.42 3.81
C PHE A 12 -3.91 4.24 3.63
N TRP A 13 -3.94 3.31 4.60
CA TRP A 13 -4.84 2.16 4.55
C TRP A 13 -6.32 2.52 4.67
N LYS A 14 -6.68 3.49 5.53
CA LYS A 14 -8.07 3.99 5.60
C LYS A 14 -8.57 4.51 4.24
N ASN A 15 -7.69 5.14 3.46
CA ASN A 15 -8.02 5.63 2.13
C ASN A 15 -8.16 4.46 1.13
N GLN A 16 -7.25 3.48 1.16
CA GLN A 16 -7.35 2.31 0.29
C GLN A 16 -8.59 1.45 0.57
N ASP A 17 -8.91 1.20 1.83
CA ASP A 17 -10.09 0.41 2.26
C ASP A 17 -11.40 1.08 1.81
N SER A 18 -11.41 2.40 1.66
CA SER A 18 -12.57 3.16 1.14
C SER A 18 -12.74 3.07 -0.39
N GLY A 19 -11.79 2.47 -1.11
CA GLY A 19 -11.85 2.27 -2.56
C GLY A 19 -11.53 3.51 -3.40
N ASP A 20 -10.97 4.56 -2.78
CA ASP A 20 -10.52 5.78 -3.45
C ASP A 20 -9.01 6.02 -3.28
N TYR A 21 -8.25 5.32 -4.11
CA TYR A 21 -6.80 5.40 -4.17
C TYR A 21 -6.29 6.77 -4.66
N THR A 22 -7.14 7.62 -5.25
CA THR A 22 -6.74 8.97 -5.72
C THR A 22 -6.40 9.90 -4.55
N THR A 23 -6.87 9.56 -3.35
CA THR A 23 -6.60 10.31 -2.12
C THR A 23 -5.28 9.92 -1.45
N THR A 24 -4.47 9.02 -2.03
CA THR A 24 -3.24 8.54 -1.37
C THR A 24 -1.95 9.09 -1.96
N GLU A 25 -1.96 9.59 -3.20
CA GLU A 25 -0.77 10.12 -3.86
C GLU A 25 -0.07 11.22 -3.04
N HIS A 26 -0.84 12.12 -2.45
CA HIS A 26 -0.30 13.23 -1.64
C HIS A 26 0.43 12.75 -0.37
N LEU A 27 0.30 11.48 0.03
CA LEU A 27 1.03 10.91 1.17
C LEU A 27 2.45 10.50 0.78
N PHE A 28 2.79 10.38 -0.50
CA PHE A 28 4.13 10.07 -0.96
C PHE A 28 5.02 11.31 -1.07
N ALA A 29 6.30 11.16 -0.78
CA ALA A 29 7.34 12.15 -1.09
C ALA A 29 7.49 12.32 -2.61
N GLU A 30 8.05 13.45 -3.05
CA GLU A 30 8.20 13.72 -4.50
C GLU A 30 9.14 12.73 -5.18
N ASP A 31 10.14 12.25 -4.44
CA ASP A 31 11.16 11.28 -4.85
C ASP A 31 10.93 9.88 -4.26
N ALA A 32 9.72 9.60 -3.78
CA ALA A 32 9.41 8.32 -3.13
C ALA A 32 9.67 7.11 -4.04
N LEU A 33 10.08 6.00 -3.46
CA LEU A 33 10.27 4.74 -4.17
C LEU A 33 9.19 3.74 -3.78
N PHE A 34 8.47 3.21 -4.76
CA PHE A 34 7.52 2.11 -4.56
C PHE A 34 7.95 0.87 -5.36
N VAL A 35 8.13 -0.26 -4.67
CA VAL A 35 8.43 -1.56 -5.26
C VAL A 35 7.22 -2.49 -5.09
N ASP A 36 6.55 -2.77 -6.20
CA ASP A 36 5.45 -3.74 -6.29
C ASP A 36 5.98 -5.11 -6.76
N PRO A 37 5.54 -6.23 -6.15
CA PRO A 37 6.05 -7.56 -6.48
C PRO A 37 5.62 -8.08 -7.86
N ILE A 38 4.61 -7.50 -8.49
CA ILE A 38 4.04 -7.93 -9.78
C ILE A 38 4.38 -6.93 -10.90
N TYR A 39 4.16 -5.65 -10.65
CA TYR A 39 4.22 -4.60 -11.66
C TYR A 39 5.56 -3.86 -11.73
N GLY A 40 6.46 -4.10 -10.76
CA GLY A 40 7.82 -3.58 -10.77
C GLY A 40 8.01 -2.34 -9.88
N ILE A 41 8.92 -1.46 -10.30
CA ILE A 41 9.40 -0.33 -9.50
C ILE A 41 8.85 0.98 -10.08
N PHE A 42 8.35 1.85 -9.21
CA PHE A 42 7.84 3.18 -9.53
C PHE A 42 8.61 4.24 -8.74
N GLN A 43 9.07 5.28 -9.41
CA GLN A 43 9.90 6.32 -8.80
C GLN A 43 9.24 7.70 -8.91
N GLY A 44 9.05 8.32 -7.75
CA GLY A 44 8.46 9.63 -7.59
C GLY A 44 6.94 9.62 -7.52
N ARG A 45 6.39 10.70 -6.96
CA ARG A 45 4.96 10.83 -6.66
C ARG A 45 4.07 10.62 -7.88
N GLU A 46 4.44 11.18 -9.03
CA GLU A 46 3.63 11.14 -10.25
C GLU A 46 3.47 9.70 -10.80
N GLU A 47 4.56 8.93 -10.87
CA GLU A 47 4.52 7.53 -11.32
C GLU A 47 3.71 6.66 -10.37
N ILE A 48 3.90 6.86 -9.06
CA ILE A 48 3.16 6.15 -8.01
C ILE A 48 1.67 6.49 -8.09
N GLY A 49 1.30 7.77 -8.24
CA GLY A 49 -0.08 8.21 -8.38
C GLY A 49 -0.78 7.57 -9.59
N ALA A 50 -0.11 7.58 -10.75
CA ALA A 50 -0.61 6.95 -11.96
C ALA A 50 -0.81 5.43 -11.79
N PHE A 51 0.12 4.76 -11.11
CA PHE A 51 0.01 3.33 -10.80
C PHE A 51 -1.16 3.03 -9.87
N LEU A 52 -1.33 3.79 -8.78
CA LEU A 52 -2.42 3.60 -7.82
C LEU A 52 -3.79 3.82 -8.45
N LEU A 53 -3.91 4.79 -9.37
CA LEU A 53 -5.13 5.00 -10.15
C LEU A 53 -5.47 3.78 -11.03
N LYS A 54 -4.47 3.22 -11.71
CA LYS A 54 -4.64 2.01 -12.53
C LYS A 54 -5.04 0.81 -11.66
N MET A 55 -4.42 0.65 -10.48
CA MET A 55 -4.75 -0.41 -9.53
C MET A 55 -6.20 -0.31 -9.04
N ASN A 56 -6.71 0.90 -8.79
CA ASN A 56 -8.12 1.10 -8.41
C ASN A 56 -9.09 0.50 -9.45
N GLN A 57 -8.83 0.77 -10.74
CA GLN A 57 -9.65 0.25 -11.83
C GLN A 57 -9.53 -1.28 -11.95
N ALA A 58 -8.31 -1.81 -11.88
CA ALA A 58 -8.05 -3.23 -11.97
C ALA A 58 -8.72 -4.01 -10.83
N VAL A 59 -8.53 -3.56 -9.59
CA VAL A 59 -9.12 -4.16 -8.37
C VAL A 59 -10.65 -4.15 -8.44
N LYS A 60 -11.25 -3.01 -8.82
CA LYS A 60 -12.72 -2.92 -8.98
C LYS A 60 -13.26 -3.87 -10.04
N SER A 61 -12.54 -4.08 -11.14
CA SER A 61 -12.98 -4.96 -12.22
C SER A 61 -13.11 -6.44 -11.84
N ILE A 62 -12.43 -6.86 -10.77
CA ILE A 62 -12.44 -8.24 -10.26
C ILE A 62 -13.15 -8.38 -8.91
N ASN A 63 -13.98 -7.39 -8.56
CA ASN A 63 -14.61 -7.26 -7.24
C ASN A 63 -13.61 -7.41 -6.09
N GLY A 64 -12.38 -6.95 -6.32
CA GLY A 64 -11.28 -7.04 -5.39
C GLY A 64 -11.44 -6.07 -4.23
N THR A 65 -11.06 -6.51 -3.03
CA THR A 65 -11.04 -5.69 -1.82
C THR A 65 -9.75 -5.97 -1.06
N PHE A 66 -8.96 -4.93 -0.83
CA PHE A 66 -7.86 -4.96 0.13
C PHE A 66 -8.38 -4.65 1.53
N ARG A 67 -7.76 -5.25 2.55
CA ARG A 67 -8.03 -4.96 3.96
C ARG A 67 -6.74 -4.93 4.75
N LEU A 68 -6.63 -3.95 5.64
CA LEU A 68 -5.59 -3.92 6.65
C LEU A 68 -5.91 -4.92 7.77
N GLU A 69 -5.07 -5.95 7.94
CA GLU A 69 -5.22 -6.95 9.00
C GLU A 69 -4.46 -6.55 10.27
N LYS A 70 -3.25 -6.02 10.09
CA LYS A 70 -2.38 -5.61 11.20
C LYS A 70 -1.44 -4.51 10.77
N LEU A 71 -1.22 -3.55 11.66
CA LEU A 71 -0.29 -2.45 11.49
C LEU A 71 0.61 -2.34 12.72
N SER A 72 1.91 -2.12 12.49
CA SER A 72 2.84 -1.73 13.54
C SER A 72 3.91 -0.82 12.97
N GLY A 73 4.42 0.09 13.78
CA GLY A 73 5.42 1.05 13.34
C GLY A 73 5.88 1.96 14.47
N ASN A 74 6.96 2.69 14.19
CA ASN A 74 7.53 3.70 15.06
C ASN A 74 7.44 5.08 14.38
N GLU A 75 8.40 5.96 14.63
CA GLU A 75 8.43 7.31 14.06
C GLU A 75 8.77 7.32 12.56
N THR A 76 9.66 6.43 12.10
CA THR A 76 10.22 6.50 10.74
C THR A 76 9.92 5.27 9.88
N THR A 77 9.46 4.18 10.49
CA THR A 77 9.23 2.89 9.79
C THR A 77 7.94 2.24 10.26
N ALA A 78 7.27 1.56 9.34
CA ALA A 78 6.08 0.77 9.64
C ALA A 78 5.99 -0.47 8.74
N TRP A 79 5.19 -1.44 9.15
CA TRP A 79 4.77 -2.56 8.32
C TRP A 79 3.28 -2.82 8.50
N ALA A 80 2.64 -3.27 7.42
CA ALA A 80 1.21 -3.59 7.39
C ALA A 80 1.00 -4.97 6.77
N GLN A 81 0.38 -5.87 7.52
CA GLN A 81 -0.16 -7.10 6.94
C GLN A 81 -1.52 -6.79 6.33
N TRP A 82 -1.72 -7.26 5.11
CA TRP A 82 -2.95 -7.07 4.37
C TRP A 82 -3.48 -8.38 3.81
N SER A 83 -4.79 -8.40 3.61
CA SER A 83 -5.48 -9.43 2.86
C SER A 83 -6.16 -8.85 1.63
N PHE A 84 -6.25 -9.65 0.57
CA PHE A 84 -6.89 -9.31 -0.68
C PHE A 84 -7.87 -10.42 -1.04
N THR A 85 -9.14 -10.06 -1.21
CA THR A 85 -10.21 -10.98 -1.65
C THR A 85 -10.77 -10.48 -2.97
N SER A 86 -11.00 -11.37 -3.92
CA SER A 86 -11.61 -11.07 -5.23
C SER A 86 -12.42 -12.26 -5.75
N ASP A 87 -13.09 -12.10 -6.90
CA ASP A 87 -13.75 -13.20 -7.61
C ASP A 87 -12.77 -14.33 -8.01
N HIS A 88 -11.47 -14.04 -8.03
CA HIS A 88 -10.41 -15.00 -8.35
C HIS A 88 -9.72 -15.61 -7.12
N GLY A 89 -10.25 -15.35 -5.92
CA GLY A 89 -9.79 -15.96 -4.68
C GLY A 89 -9.09 -14.99 -3.75
N TYR A 90 -8.23 -15.56 -2.90
CA TYR A 90 -7.64 -14.90 -1.74
C TYR A 90 -6.11 -14.82 -1.84
N ARG A 91 -5.57 -13.69 -1.39
CA ARG A 91 -4.13 -13.43 -1.27
C ARG A 91 -3.85 -12.65 0.00
N GLU A 92 -2.62 -12.74 0.49
CA GLU A 92 -2.13 -11.97 1.62
C GLU A 92 -0.72 -11.48 1.33
N GLY A 93 -0.31 -10.46 2.06
CA GLY A 93 1.04 -9.97 1.99
C GLY A 93 1.38 -9.00 3.10
N VAL A 94 2.56 -8.41 2.96
CA VAL A 94 3.10 -7.43 3.89
C VAL A 94 3.71 -6.27 3.12
N GLY A 95 3.18 -5.09 3.37
CA GLY A 95 3.81 -3.83 2.98
C GLY A 95 4.79 -3.35 4.04
N VAL A 96 5.96 -2.90 3.62
CA VAL A 96 6.99 -2.27 4.49
C VAL A 96 7.21 -0.84 4.03
N TYR A 97 7.26 0.08 4.99
CA TYR A 97 7.24 1.52 4.73
C TYR A 97 8.33 2.25 5.49
N GLU A 98 8.91 3.27 4.85
CA GLU A 98 9.63 4.35 5.51
C GLU A 98 8.85 5.66 5.35
N VAL A 99 8.83 6.44 6.42
CA VAL A 99 8.15 7.73 6.49
C VAL A 99 9.11 8.78 7.03
N MET A 100 9.18 9.92 6.35
CA MET A 100 9.91 11.09 6.79
C MET A 100 9.04 12.33 6.59
N ASN A 101 8.97 13.19 7.60
CA ASN A 101 8.21 14.45 7.56
C ASN A 101 6.73 14.24 7.14
N GLY A 102 6.07 13.21 7.68
CA GLY A 102 4.69 12.87 7.33
C GLY A 102 4.47 12.36 5.90
N LYS A 103 5.55 11.99 5.17
CA LYS A 103 5.50 11.48 3.80
C LYS A 103 6.14 10.10 3.69
N ILE A 104 5.52 9.22 2.91
CA ILE A 104 6.08 7.91 2.54
C ILE A 104 7.24 8.15 1.58
N THR A 105 8.45 7.78 1.99
CA THR A 105 9.67 7.88 1.17
C THR A 105 10.01 6.55 0.51
N TYR A 106 9.65 5.45 1.17
CA TYR A 106 9.83 4.10 0.65
C TYR A 106 8.61 3.25 0.95
N TYR A 107 8.16 2.51 -0.05
CA TYR A 107 7.16 1.47 0.09
C TYR A 107 7.64 0.24 -0.70
N ARG A 108 7.64 -0.92 -0.06
CA ARG A 108 7.79 -2.19 -0.78
C ARG A 108 6.76 -3.18 -0.30
N ASP A 109 6.11 -3.81 -1.26
CA ASP A 109 5.12 -4.83 -0.98
C ASP A 109 5.68 -6.23 -1.24
N TYR A 110 5.23 -7.18 -0.43
CA TYR A 110 5.60 -8.60 -0.52
C TYR A 110 4.32 -9.43 -0.48
N MET A 111 4.15 -10.31 -1.47
CA MET A 111 3.04 -11.24 -1.50
C MET A 111 3.47 -12.57 -0.89
N ASN A 112 2.62 -13.13 -0.03
CA ASN A 112 2.83 -14.49 0.45
C ASN A 112 2.70 -15.49 -0.71
N GLU A 113 3.41 -16.61 -0.63
CA GLU A 113 3.24 -17.69 -1.60
C GLU A 113 1.78 -18.14 -1.65
N SER A 114 1.28 -18.45 -2.85
CA SER A 114 -0.06 -19.01 -2.99
C SER A 114 -0.16 -20.34 -2.26
N SER A 115 -1.18 -20.50 -1.44
CA SER A 115 -1.46 -21.71 -0.68
C SER A 115 -1.83 -22.93 -1.53
N ASP A 116 -1.95 -22.75 -2.86
CA ASP A 116 -2.23 -23.82 -3.80
C ASP A 116 -1.00 -24.75 -3.92
N LYS A 117 -1.03 -25.84 -3.16
CA LYS A 117 -0.17 -27.02 -3.33
C LYS A 117 -0.91 -28.10 -4.09
#